data_AF-A0A7X4IYW1-F1
#
_entry.id   AF-A0A7X4IYW1-F1
#
_cell.length_a   1.000
_cell.length_b   1.000
_cell.length_c   1.000
_cell.angle_alpha   90.00
_cell.angle_beta   90.00
_cell.angle_gamma   90.00
#
_symmetry.space_group_name_H-M   'P 1'
#
loop_
_entity.id
_entity.type
_entity.pdbx_description
1 polymer ?
#
loop_
_entity_poly.entity_id
_entity_poly.type
_entity_poly.pdbx_seq_one_letter_code
_entity_poly.pdbx_strand_id
1 'polypeptide(L)'
;MCRGSMLFLAFVTGALAGCGGDDPMPPPEDLAPNLDGNYDLRAFTSALVTGGQTLEPPLVSGMFTLRQPVPTGPVGTGTFDLSITVPDGMGGTQSIEGQGDFTVRSDGTWEQDGVVAGAPYQGRGTYTFQNGTFTVVVTEPPLSVSTTVWQRR
;
A
#
# COMPACT_ATOMS: atom_id res chain seq x y z
N MET A 1 65.63 -22.46 20.47
CA MET A 1 65.24 -21.79 21.73
C MET A 1 64.35 -20.60 21.39
N CYS A 2 63.29 -20.42 22.18
CA CYS A 2 62.14 -19.50 22.14
C CYS A 2 62.40 -18.03 21.71
N ARG A 3 61.44 -17.17 21.29
CA ARG A 3 60.00 -17.21 20.90
C ARG A 3 59.51 -15.74 20.78
N GLY A 4 58.56 -15.43 19.88
CA GLY A 4 57.71 -14.21 19.87
C GLY A 4 58.14 -13.13 18.86
N SER A 5 57.53 -12.88 17.69
CA SER A 5 56.12 -12.78 17.23
C SER A 5 55.48 -11.40 17.41
N MET A 6 55.24 -10.75 16.26
CA MET A 6 54.27 -9.69 15.88
C MET A 6 54.36 -8.30 16.57
N LEU A 7 54.68 -7.19 15.86
CA LEU A 7 53.88 -6.45 14.84
C LEU A 7 52.60 -5.86 15.51
N PHE A 8 52.42 -4.55 15.70
CA PHE A 8 52.27 -3.51 14.69
C PHE A 8 52.48 -2.10 15.29
N LEU A 9 53.04 -1.19 14.49
CA LEU A 9 53.16 0.25 14.72
C LEU A 9 51.77 0.90 14.93
N ALA A 10 51.62 1.71 15.98
CA ALA A 10 50.59 2.74 16.07
C ALA A 10 51.16 3.99 16.76
N PHE A 11 51.67 4.92 15.96
CA PHE A 11 51.90 6.33 16.27
C PHE A 11 51.58 7.04 14.95
N VAL A 12 50.74 8.08 14.89
CA VAL A 12 51.09 9.44 15.28
C VAL A 12 49.82 10.32 15.24
N THR A 13 49.60 11.03 16.35
CA THR A 13 48.98 12.35 16.59
C THR A 13 47.86 12.93 15.71
N GLY A 14 46.88 13.54 16.38
CA GLY A 14 46.12 14.66 15.83
C GLY A 14 44.97 15.11 16.72
N ALA A 15 45.26 15.89 17.77
CA ALA A 15 44.24 16.71 18.42
C ALA A 15 43.94 17.91 17.52
N LEU A 16 42.71 18.01 17.01
CA LEU A 16 42.16 19.25 16.49
C LEU A 16 40.75 19.44 17.07
N ALA A 17 40.58 20.61 17.67
CA ALA A 17 39.32 21.14 18.14
C ALA A 17 38.32 21.28 16.98
N GLY A 18 37.06 20.94 17.25
CA GLY A 18 35.95 21.14 16.32
C GLY A 18 34.64 20.79 17.01
N CYS A 19 34.07 21.72 17.77
CA CYS A 19 32.67 21.68 18.14
C CYS A 19 31.85 21.98 16.87
N GLY A 20 31.60 20.95 16.07
CA GLY A 20 30.74 20.99 14.89
C GLY A 20 29.87 19.75 14.92
N GLY A 21 28.85 19.76 15.79
CA GLY A 21 27.80 18.77 15.79
C GLY A 21 26.86 19.03 14.62
N ASP A 22 27.36 18.89 13.40
CA ASP A 22 26.53 18.61 12.23
C ASP A 22 26.17 17.12 12.31
N ASP A 23 25.34 16.75 13.29
CA ASP A 23 24.57 15.51 13.16
C ASP A 23 23.82 15.65 11.83
N PRO A 24 24.04 14.75 10.85
CA PRO A 24 23.28 14.79 9.62
C PRO A 24 21.82 14.68 10.02
N MET A 25 21.09 15.76 9.80
CA MET A 25 19.65 15.82 10.00
C MET A 25 19.07 14.56 9.33
N PRO A 26 18.32 13.72 10.07
CA PRO A 26 17.77 12.52 9.50
C PRO A 26 17.02 12.91 8.22
N PRO A 27 17.16 12.13 7.13
CA PRO A 27 16.42 12.42 5.90
C PRO A 27 14.95 12.61 6.27
N PRO A 28 14.26 13.60 5.68
CA PRO A 28 12.85 13.82 5.96
C PRO A 28 12.12 12.49 5.75
N GLU A 29 11.41 12.04 6.78
CA GLU A 29 10.62 10.82 6.68
C GLU A 29 9.58 11.02 5.57
N ASP A 30 9.58 10.16 4.56
CA ASP A 30 8.55 10.18 3.53
C ASP A 30 7.20 9.90 4.20
N LEU A 31 6.32 10.90 4.23
CA LEU A 31 4.98 10.77 4.80
C LEU A 31 4.13 9.82 3.95
N ALA A 32 3.31 9.01 4.61
CA ALA A 32 2.28 8.24 3.90
C ALA A 32 1.32 9.20 3.18
N PRO A 33 0.76 8.80 2.02
CA PRO A 33 -0.18 9.63 1.30
C PRO A 33 -1.47 9.79 2.09
N ASN A 34 -2.10 10.95 1.93
CA ASN A 34 -3.48 11.15 2.35
C ASN A 34 -4.42 10.62 1.26
N LEU A 35 -5.06 9.48 1.52
CA LEU A 35 -5.99 8.83 0.61
C LEU A 35 -7.46 9.05 1.01
N ASP A 36 -7.75 9.95 1.97
CA ASP A 36 -9.13 10.23 2.39
C ASP A 36 -10.00 10.70 1.21
N GLY A 37 -11.19 10.11 1.07
CA GLY A 37 -12.18 10.55 0.08
C GLY A 37 -12.98 9.43 -0.57
N ASN A 38 -13.78 9.82 -1.57
CA ASN A 38 -14.61 8.93 -2.37
C ASN A 38 -14.01 8.75 -3.76
N TYR A 39 -14.10 7.51 -4.26
CA TYR A 39 -13.54 7.12 -5.52
C TYR A 39 -14.54 6.31 -6.36
N ASP A 40 -14.62 6.64 -7.65
CA ASP A 40 -15.38 5.91 -8.64
C ASP A 40 -14.50 4.85 -9.31
N LEU A 41 -15.04 3.64 -9.50
CA LEU A 41 -14.31 2.54 -10.14
C LEU A 41 -14.04 2.85 -11.62
N ARG A 42 -12.79 2.61 -12.07
CA ARG A 42 -12.35 2.74 -13.46
C ARG A 42 -12.03 1.42 -14.12
N ALA A 43 -11.44 0.49 -13.37
CA ALA A 43 -11.15 -0.84 -13.87
C ALA A 43 -11.12 -1.85 -12.73
N PHE A 44 -11.60 -3.06 -12.99
CA PHE A 44 -11.58 -4.17 -12.06
C PHE A 44 -11.08 -5.44 -12.77
N THR A 45 -10.05 -6.07 -12.21
CA THR A 45 -9.50 -7.34 -12.68
C THR A 45 -9.37 -8.30 -11.49
N SER A 46 -9.86 -9.52 -11.62
CA SER A 46 -9.72 -10.54 -10.59
C SER A 46 -9.67 -11.93 -11.20
N ALA A 47 -8.70 -12.74 -10.81
CA ALA A 47 -8.59 -14.12 -11.29
C ALA A 47 -9.81 -14.96 -10.91
N LEU A 48 -10.41 -14.72 -9.73
CA LEU A 48 -11.56 -15.48 -9.22
C LEU A 48 -12.89 -15.00 -9.79
N VAL A 49 -13.03 -13.69 -9.98
CA VAL A 49 -14.33 -13.09 -10.32
C VAL A 49 -14.50 -12.96 -11.83
N THR A 50 -13.48 -12.43 -12.51
CA THR A 50 -13.54 -12.12 -13.95
C THR A 50 -12.74 -13.12 -14.79
N GLY A 51 -12.24 -14.20 -14.18
CA GLY A 51 -11.33 -15.14 -14.84
C GLY A 51 -10.03 -14.47 -15.30
N GLY A 52 -9.64 -13.34 -14.68
CA GLY A 52 -8.49 -12.54 -15.06
C GLY A 52 -8.76 -11.49 -16.16
N GLN A 53 -9.99 -11.34 -16.63
CA GLN A 53 -10.35 -10.26 -17.55
C GLN A 53 -10.44 -8.92 -16.82
N THR A 54 -9.98 -7.85 -17.47
CA THR A 54 -10.21 -6.48 -16.98
C THR A 54 -11.58 -6.01 -17.46
N LEU A 55 -12.42 -5.59 -16.51
CA LEU A 55 -13.71 -4.97 -16.76
C LEU A 55 -13.62 -3.46 -16.49
N GLU A 56 -14.30 -2.68 -17.33
CA GLU A 56 -14.37 -1.22 -17.25
C GLU A 56 -15.83 -0.75 -17.30
N PRO A 57 -16.16 0.44 -16.76
CA PRO A 57 -17.49 1.01 -16.89
C PRO A 57 -17.94 1.15 -18.36
N PRO A 58 -19.24 0.94 -18.68
CA PRO A 58 -20.34 0.70 -17.73
C PRO A 58 -20.56 -0.78 -17.38
N LEU A 59 -19.73 -1.72 -17.87
CA LEU A 59 -19.90 -3.15 -17.55
C LEU A 59 -19.69 -3.44 -16.07
N VAL A 60 -18.77 -2.71 -15.45
CA VAL A 60 -18.54 -2.73 -14.01
C VAL A 60 -18.78 -1.34 -13.43
N SER A 61 -19.33 -1.28 -12.24
CA SER A 61 -19.45 -0.04 -11.47
C SER A 61 -19.03 -0.28 -10.03
N GLY A 62 -18.57 0.76 -9.35
CA GLY A 62 -18.24 0.63 -7.94
C GLY A 62 -17.92 1.96 -7.30
N MET A 63 -17.98 1.96 -5.98
CA MET A 63 -17.62 3.06 -5.10
C MET A 63 -16.63 2.55 -4.07
N PHE A 64 -15.56 3.30 -3.87
CA PHE A 64 -14.60 3.05 -2.80
C PHE A 64 -14.44 4.31 -1.97
N THR A 65 -14.66 4.18 -0.67
CA THR A 65 -14.55 5.29 0.28
C THR A 65 -13.44 4.96 1.25
N LEU A 66 -12.46 5.84 1.36
CA LEU A 66 -11.37 5.77 2.32
C LEU A 66 -11.56 6.88 3.34
N ARG A 67 -11.45 6.52 4.62
CA ARG A 67 -11.49 7.45 5.75
C ARG A 67 -10.16 7.37 6.47
N GLN A 68 -9.34 8.39 6.31
CA GLN A 68 -7.96 8.38 6.78
C GLN A 68 -7.63 9.69 7.48
N PRO A 69 -7.23 9.67 8.76
CA PRO A 69 -6.60 10.84 9.36
C PRO A 69 -5.36 11.26 8.56
N VAL A 70 -5.06 12.56 8.54
CA VAL A 70 -3.85 13.08 7.87
C VAL A 70 -2.62 12.40 8.48
N PRO A 71 -1.81 11.66 7.69
CA PRO A 71 -0.64 10.97 8.22
C PRO A 71 0.38 11.94 8.80
N THR A 72 0.92 11.60 9.96
CA THR A 72 2.01 12.36 10.61
C THR A 72 3.37 11.67 10.48
N GLY A 73 3.44 10.55 9.75
CA GLY A 73 4.64 9.74 9.57
C GLY A 73 4.55 8.83 8.35
N PRO A 74 5.47 7.86 8.20
CA PRO A 74 5.57 7.00 7.02
C PRO A 74 4.47 5.94 6.91
N VAL A 75 3.62 5.83 7.94
CA VAL A 75 2.50 4.89 7.99
C VAL A 75 1.21 5.67 8.17
N GLY A 76 0.24 5.43 7.29
CA GLY A 76 -1.13 5.92 7.38
C GLY A 76 -2.07 4.74 7.62
N THR A 77 -3.03 4.91 8.51
CA THR A 77 -4.08 3.92 8.77
C THR A 77 -5.45 4.57 8.67
N GLY A 78 -6.46 3.77 8.34
CA GLY A 78 -7.82 4.27 8.19
C GLY A 78 -8.81 3.13 7.99
N THR A 79 -10.05 3.50 7.71
CA THR A 79 -11.11 2.55 7.36
C THR A 79 -11.54 2.69 5.91
N PHE A 80 -12.04 1.62 5.34
CA PHE A 80 -12.58 1.62 3.99
C PHE A 80 -14.00 1.05 3.94
N ASP A 81 -14.77 1.55 2.98
CA ASP A 81 -16.05 1.00 2.54
C ASP A 81 -15.99 0.82 1.01
N LEU A 82 -16.30 -0.37 0.53
CA LEU A 82 -16.20 -0.78 -0.86
C LEU A 82 -17.51 -1.39 -1.34
N SER A 83 -17.94 -1.03 -2.53
CA SER A 83 -19.00 -1.73 -3.27
C SER A 83 -18.61 -1.82 -4.74
N ILE A 84 -18.63 -3.02 -5.31
CA ILE A 84 -18.38 -3.28 -6.72
C ILE A 84 -19.53 -4.13 -7.26
N THR A 85 -20.11 -3.73 -8.39
CA THR A 85 -21.09 -4.51 -9.15
C THR A 85 -20.46 -4.96 -10.45
N VAL A 86 -20.36 -6.28 -10.64
CA VAL A 86 -19.82 -6.94 -11.85
C VAL A 86 -20.87 -7.88 -12.46
N PRO A 87 -20.82 -8.14 -13.78
CA PRO A 87 -21.67 -9.15 -14.42
C PRO A 87 -21.29 -10.56 -13.96
N ASP A 88 -22.28 -11.44 -13.81
CA ASP A 88 -22.09 -12.84 -13.39
C ASP A 88 -21.88 -13.82 -14.57
N GLY A 89 -21.90 -13.31 -15.82
CA GLY A 89 -21.77 -14.11 -17.04
C GLY A 89 -23.03 -14.91 -17.44
N MET A 90 -24.06 -14.96 -16.60
CA MET A 90 -25.35 -15.61 -16.86
C MET A 90 -26.48 -14.61 -17.19
N GLY A 91 -26.12 -13.34 -17.40
CA GLY A 91 -27.06 -12.26 -17.69
C GLY A 91 -27.56 -11.52 -16.44
N GLY A 92 -27.03 -11.85 -15.26
CA GLY A 92 -27.24 -11.13 -14.01
C GLY A 92 -26.01 -10.31 -13.59
N THR A 93 -26.09 -9.79 -12.36
CA THR A 93 -25.02 -9.04 -11.71
C THR A 93 -24.80 -9.57 -10.31
N GLN A 94 -23.55 -9.56 -9.87
CA GLN A 94 -23.16 -9.82 -8.50
C GLN A 94 -22.57 -8.55 -7.87
N SER A 95 -22.84 -8.36 -6.58
CA SER A 95 -22.25 -7.29 -5.78
C SER A 95 -21.18 -7.85 -4.86
N ILE A 96 -20.03 -7.17 -4.83
CA ILE A 96 -18.92 -7.40 -3.91
C ILE A 96 -18.90 -6.20 -2.98
N GLU A 97 -19.27 -6.42 -1.73
CA GLU A 97 -19.22 -5.40 -0.69
C GLU A 97 -18.05 -5.70 0.23
N GLY A 98 -17.35 -4.67 0.67
CA GLY A 98 -16.21 -4.81 1.56
C GLY A 98 -16.14 -3.66 2.55
N GLN A 99 -15.73 -3.96 3.78
CA GLN A 99 -15.47 -2.93 4.78
C GLN A 99 -14.40 -3.41 5.74
N GLY A 100 -13.63 -2.48 6.31
CA GLY A 100 -12.60 -2.81 7.28
C GLY A 100 -11.58 -1.72 7.49
N ASP A 101 -10.43 -2.13 8.00
CA ASP A 101 -9.27 -1.29 8.27
C ASP A 101 -8.22 -1.50 7.18
N PHE A 102 -7.45 -0.45 6.92
CA PHE A 102 -6.31 -0.51 6.02
C PHE A 102 -5.09 0.18 6.61
N THR A 103 -3.92 -0.22 6.12
CA THR A 103 -2.62 0.39 6.38
C THR A 103 -1.94 0.68 5.04
N VAL A 104 -1.49 1.91 4.86
CA VAL A 104 -0.64 2.35 3.75
C VAL A 104 0.69 2.84 4.26
N ARG A 105 1.75 2.49 3.55
CA ARG A 105 3.12 2.94 3.85
C ARG A 105 3.65 3.77 2.70
N SER A 106 4.46 4.78 2.98
CA SER A 106 5.05 5.65 1.95
C SER A 106 5.88 4.91 0.88
N ASP A 107 6.33 3.69 1.18
CA ASP A 107 7.01 2.79 0.23
C ASP A 107 6.09 2.13 -0.82
N GLY A 108 4.77 2.41 -0.79
CA GLY A 108 3.79 1.83 -1.70
C GLY A 108 3.14 0.53 -1.22
N THR A 109 3.41 0.10 0.02
CA THR A 109 2.79 -1.10 0.59
C THR A 109 1.35 -0.83 1.02
N TRP A 110 0.45 -1.77 0.69
CA TRP A 110 -0.95 -1.79 1.08
C TRP A 110 -1.27 -3.06 1.88
N GLU A 111 -1.93 -2.90 3.03
CA GLU A 111 -2.48 -4.00 3.82
C GLU A 111 -3.92 -3.65 4.21
N GLN A 112 -4.82 -4.62 4.14
CA GLN A 112 -6.21 -4.48 4.58
C GLN A 112 -6.65 -5.68 5.39
N ASP A 113 -7.48 -5.42 6.40
CA ASP A 113 -8.15 -6.44 7.20
C ASP A 113 -9.62 -6.05 7.33
N GLY A 114 -10.52 -7.00 7.13
CA GLY A 114 -11.94 -6.68 7.14
C GLY A 114 -12.80 -7.83 6.67
N VAL A 115 -13.98 -7.48 6.18
CA VAL A 115 -14.94 -8.42 5.63
C VAL A 115 -15.18 -8.06 4.18
N VAL A 116 -15.02 -9.02 3.27
CA VAL A 116 -15.33 -8.88 1.85
C VAL A 116 -16.33 -9.96 1.46
N ALA A 117 -17.42 -9.57 0.81
CA ALA A 117 -18.55 -10.43 0.44
C ALA A 117 -19.07 -11.29 1.62
N GLY A 118 -19.05 -10.73 2.84
CA GLY A 118 -19.52 -11.41 4.05
C GLY A 118 -18.53 -12.40 4.68
N ALA A 119 -17.31 -12.54 4.15
CA ALA A 119 -16.27 -13.40 4.70
C ALA A 119 -15.07 -12.58 5.23
N PRO A 120 -14.42 -13.00 6.33
CA PRO A 120 -13.20 -12.35 6.80
C PRO A 120 -12.12 -12.41 5.72
N TYR A 121 -11.42 -11.31 5.53
CA TYR A 121 -10.47 -11.14 4.45
C TYR A 121 -9.27 -10.31 4.90
N GLN A 122 -8.07 -10.84 4.67
CA GLN A 122 -6.81 -10.14 4.88
C GLN A 122 -6.08 -10.06 3.54
N GLY A 123 -5.98 -8.84 3.01
CA GLY A 123 -5.37 -8.57 1.73
C GLY A 123 -4.05 -7.83 1.89
N ARG A 124 -3.03 -8.22 1.13
CA ARG A 124 -1.78 -7.47 1.03
C ARG A 124 -1.38 -7.27 -0.41
N GLY A 125 -0.69 -6.17 -0.66
CA GLY A 125 -0.08 -5.91 -1.95
C GLY A 125 0.48 -4.51 -2.02
N THR A 126 0.33 -3.88 -3.18
CA THR A 126 0.89 -2.57 -3.45
C THR A 126 -0.18 -1.59 -3.88
N TYR A 127 0.07 -0.31 -3.63
CA TYR A 127 -0.74 0.77 -4.16
C TYR A 127 0.09 1.75 -4.98
N THR A 128 -0.59 2.52 -5.82
CA THR A 128 -0.02 3.70 -6.47
C THR A 128 -1.09 4.78 -6.51
N PHE A 129 -0.75 5.98 -6.04
CA PHE A 129 -1.62 7.14 -6.13
C PHE A 129 -0.98 8.22 -6.98
N GLN A 130 -1.52 8.46 -8.17
CA GLN A 130 -0.99 9.46 -9.10
C GLN A 130 -2.15 10.19 -9.79
N ASN A 131 -2.07 11.52 -9.83
CA ASN A 131 -3.01 12.37 -10.57
C ASN A 131 -4.51 12.10 -10.23
N GLY A 132 -4.80 11.80 -8.95
CA GLY A 132 -6.17 11.46 -8.50
C GLY A 132 -6.61 10.02 -8.79
N THR A 133 -5.79 9.22 -9.47
CA THR A 133 -6.02 7.79 -9.68
C THR A 133 -5.33 6.99 -8.59
N PHE A 134 -6.10 6.17 -7.87
CA PHE A 134 -5.67 5.23 -6.86
C PHE A 134 -5.74 3.81 -7.43
N THR A 135 -4.59 3.17 -7.60
CA THR A 135 -4.49 1.79 -8.08
C THR A 135 -4.07 0.90 -6.93
N VAL A 136 -4.80 -0.19 -6.70
CA VAL A 136 -4.45 -1.22 -5.72
C VAL A 136 -4.27 -2.54 -6.43
N VAL A 137 -3.12 -3.16 -6.20
CA VAL A 137 -2.81 -4.52 -6.64
C VAL A 137 -2.72 -5.38 -5.39
N VAL A 138 -3.73 -6.20 -5.14
CA VAL A 138 -3.69 -7.18 -4.06
C VAL A 138 -3.08 -8.46 -4.61
N THR A 139 -2.05 -8.98 -3.94
CA THR A 139 -1.29 -10.17 -4.37
C THR A 139 -1.38 -11.32 -3.37
N GLU A 140 -1.73 -11.04 -2.12
CA GLU A 140 -1.87 -12.06 -1.08
C GLU A 140 -3.25 -12.02 -0.40
N PRO A 141 -3.84 -13.19 -0.10
CA PRO A 141 -3.36 -14.52 -0.48
C PRO A 141 -3.39 -14.70 -2.02
N PRO A 142 -2.57 -15.59 -2.62
CA PRO A 142 -2.40 -15.69 -4.09
C PRO A 142 -3.70 -15.97 -4.85
N LEU A 143 -4.67 -16.59 -4.20
CA LEU A 143 -5.98 -16.83 -4.78
C LEU A 143 -6.81 -15.54 -4.90
N SER A 144 -6.49 -14.51 -4.13
CA SER A 144 -7.19 -13.23 -4.11
C SER A 144 -6.50 -12.15 -4.94
N VAL A 145 -5.65 -12.56 -5.90
CA VAL A 145 -4.98 -11.62 -6.80
C VAL A 145 -6.02 -10.80 -7.55
N SER A 146 -5.95 -9.49 -7.35
CA SER A 146 -6.84 -8.53 -7.99
C SER A 146 -6.14 -7.21 -8.23
N THR A 147 -6.61 -6.49 -9.24
CA THR A 147 -6.18 -5.12 -9.53
C THR A 147 -7.41 -4.26 -9.68
N THR A 148 -7.45 -3.19 -8.91
CA THR A 148 -8.54 -2.22 -8.92
C THR A 148 -7.99 -0.84 -9.18
N VAL A 149 -8.63 -0.11 -10.09
CA VAL A 149 -8.27 1.27 -10.44
C VAL A 149 -9.44 2.16 -10.06
N TRP A 150 -9.16 3.13 -9.22
CA TRP A 150 -10.13 4.02 -8.60
C TRP A 150 -9.79 5.47 -8.98
N GLN A 151 -10.77 6.24 -9.42
CA GLN A 151 -10.58 7.66 -9.68
C GLN A 151 -11.25 8.47 -8.57
N ARG A 152 -10.49 9.37 -7.95
CA ARG A 152 -11.05 10.31 -6.98
C ARG A 152 -12.14 11.15 -7.65
N ARG A 153 -13.28 11.25 -6.99
CA ARG A 153 -14.42 12.05 -7.44
C ARG A 153 -14.15 13.55 -7.34
#